data_AF-A0A2G9GVQ2-F1
#
_entry.id   AF-A0A2G9GVQ2-F1
#
_cell.length_a   1.000
_cell.length_b   1.000
_cell.length_c   1.000
_cell.angle_alpha   90.00
_cell.angle_beta   90.00
_cell.angle_gamma   90.00
#
_symmetry.space_group_name_H-M   'P 1'
#
loop_
_entity.id
_entity.type
_entity.pdbx_description
1 polymer ?
#
loop_
_entity_poly.entity_id
_entity_poly.type
_entity_poly.pdbx_seq_one_letter_code
_entity_poly.pdbx_strand_id
1 'polypeptide(L)'
;MAKIAESMPPKGGFSFDLCKRNEMLVQKGLKQPSFLKTGTTIVGLVFQDGVILGADTRATEGPIVADKNCEKIHYMAPNIYCCGAGTAADTEAVTDMVSSQLKLHRYHTGRESRVVTALSHLKSHLFSYQSYVSAALVLGGVDVNGPHLHTIYPHGSTDTLPFATMGSGSLAAMAVFE
;
A
#
# COMPACT_ATOMS: atom_id res chain seq x y z
N MET A 1 48.27 4.51 29.15
CA MET A 1 47.47 4.96 27.98
C MET A 1 47.17 3.73 27.12
N ALA A 2 45.96 3.18 27.24
CA ALA A 2 45.57 1.96 26.52
C ALA A 2 45.09 2.33 25.12
N LYS A 3 45.75 1.78 24.09
CA LYS A 3 45.39 1.93 22.68
C LYS A 3 43.98 1.37 22.44
N ILE A 4 43.05 2.21 22.00
CA ILE A 4 41.80 1.78 21.38
C ILE A 4 42.18 1.12 20.06
N ALA A 5 42.10 -0.20 19.99
CA ALA A 5 42.30 -0.93 18.75
C ALA A 5 41.07 -0.71 17.86
N GLU A 6 41.17 0.19 16.87
CA GLU A 6 40.22 0.22 15.77
C GLU A 6 40.29 -1.11 15.02
N SER A 7 39.23 -1.91 15.14
CA SER A 7 39.10 -3.18 14.43
C SER A 7 38.96 -2.89 12.93
N MET A 8 40.02 -3.13 12.16
CA MET A 8 39.94 -3.06 10.69
C MET A 8 38.80 -3.97 10.17
N PRO A 9 37.99 -3.51 9.19
CA PRO A 9 36.96 -4.34 8.61
C PRO A 9 37.60 -5.58 7.93
N PRO A 10 36.99 -6.76 8.06
CA PRO A 10 37.55 -8.00 7.52
C PRO A 10 37.69 -7.92 5.99
N LYS A 11 38.81 -8.41 5.45
CA LYS A 11 39.06 -8.56 4.01
C LYS A 11 38.04 -9.53 3.41
N GLY A 12 36.98 -9.01 2.81
CA GLY A 12 35.97 -9.76 2.06
C GLY A 12 34.94 -8.81 1.43
N GLY A 13 34.29 -9.23 0.34
CA GLY A 13 33.33 -8.40 -0.41
C GLY A 13 31.99 -8.13 0.30
N PHE A 14 31.79 -8.66 1.51
CA PHE A 14 30.58 -8.47 2.30
C PHE A 14 30.91 -7.73 3.60
N SER A 15 30.30 -6.56 3.80
CA SER A 15 30.35 -5.83 5.08
C SER A 15 29.13 -6.21 5.92
N PHE A 16 29.39 -6.68 7.15
CA PHE A 16 28.37 -7.01 8.15
C PHE A 16 28.35 -6.01 9.31
N ASP A 17 28.97 -4.83 9.13
CA ASP A 17 29.12 -3.84 10.19
C ASP A 17 27.76 -3.30 10.66
N LEU A 18 26.80 -3.18 9.74
CA LEU A 18 25.43 -2.79 10.05
C LEU A 18 24.68 -3.86 10.86
N CYS A 19 24.90 -5.15 10.57
CA CYS A 19 24.32 -6.26 11.34
C CYS A 19 24.82 -6.24 12.79
N LYS A 20 26.15 -6.16 12.97
CA LYS A 20 26.78 -6.07 14.30
C LYS A 20 26.36 -4.82 15.07
N ARG A 21 26.28 -3.67 14.39
CA ARG A 21 25.76 -2.43 14.99
C ARG A 21 24.32 -2.62 15.46
N ASN A 22 23.45 -3.18 14.63
CA ASN A 22 22.05 -3.38 14.97
C ASN A 22 21.89 -4.34 16.16
N GLU A 23 22.66 -5.44 16.22
CA GLU A 23 22.72 -6.34 17.40
C GLU A 23 23.16 -5.61 18.67
N MET A 24 24.22 -4.79 18.58
CA MET A 24 24.70 -3.99 19.71
C MET A 24 23.66 -2.97 20.18
N LEU A 25 22.91 -2.35 19.27
CA LEU A 25 21.81 -1.45 19.62
C LEU A 25 20.68 -2.19 20.33
N VAL A 26 20.32 -3.39 19.88
CA VAL A 26 19.31 -4.24 20.55
C VAL A 26 19.74 -4.60 21.97
N GLN A 27 21.01 -4.99 22.16
CA GLN A 27 21.56 -5.29 23.50
C GLN A 27 21.57 -4.06 24.42
N LYS A 28 21.74 -2.85 23.87
CA LYS A 28 21.62 -1.58 24.60
C LYS A 28 20.18 -1.16 24.89
N GLY A 29 19.20 -2.02 24.59
CA GLY A 29 17.78 -1.78 24.87
C GLY A 29 17.03 -1.05 23.77
N LEU A 30 17.65 -0.83 22.61
CA LEU A 30 16.98 -0.22 21.46
C LEU A 30 16.05 -1.26 20.82
N LYS A 31 14.73 -1.08 20.99
CA LYS A 31 13.74 -1.96 20.36
C LYS A 31 13.76 -1.74 18.85
N GLN A 32 13.82 -2.83 18.10
CA GLN A 32 13.64 -2.75 16.65
C GLN A 32 12.23 -2.24 16.34
N PRO A 33 12.07 -1.37 15.34
CA PRO A 33 10.75 -0.95 14.89
C PRO A 33 9.97 -2.18 14.42
N SER A 34 8.81 -2.45 15.04
CA SER A 34 7.93 -3.50 14.57
C SER A 34 7.11 -2.99 13.38
N PHE A 35 6.75 -3.89 12.46
CA PHE A 35 5.81 -3.56 11.41
C PHE A 35 4.39 -3.40 11.99
N LEU A 36 3.65 -2.41 11.50
CA LEU A 36 2.27 -2.20 11.87
C LEU A 36 1.41 -3.28 11.20
N LYS A 37 0.86 -4.22 11.99
CA LYS A 37 -0.18 -5.13 11.52
C LYS A 37 -1.53 -4.44 11.65
N THR A 38 -2.19 -4.21 10.52
CA THR A 38 -3.52 -3.58 10.50
C THR A 38 -4.68 -4.56 10.38
N GLY A 39 -4.40 -5.86 10.30
CA GLY A 39 -5.43 -6.91 10.27
C GLY A 39 -6.25 -6.97 8.99
N THR A 40 -6.00 -6.06 8.04
CA THR A 40 -6.74 -5.90 6.79
C THR A 40 -6.37 -6.95 5.75
N THR A 41 -7.36 -7.39 4.98
CA THR A 41 -7.18 -8.16 3.73
C THR A 41 -8.06 -7.54 2.66
N ILE A 42 -7.44 -7.08 1.58
CA ILE A 42 -8.13 -6.55 0.39
C ILE A 42 -7.74 -7.36 -0.83
N VAL A 43 -8.69 -7.55 -1.73
CA VAL A 43 -8.52 -8.34 -2.94
C VAL A 43 -9.19 -7.64 -4.13
N GLY A 44 -8.72 -7.96 -5.32
CA GLY A 44 -9.39 -7.59 -6.56
C GLY A 44 -9.17 -8.63 -7.64
N LEU A 45 -10.12 -8.75 -8.55
CA LEU A 45 -9.98 -9.58 -9.75
C LEU A 45 -10.68 -8.93 -10.94
N VAL A 46 -10.16 -9.20 -12.13
CA VAL A 46 -10.73 -8.84 -13.41
C VAL A 46 -11.54 -10.02 -13.92
N PHE A 47 -12.77 -9.77 -14.37
CA PHE A 47 -13.60 -10.73 -15.08
C PHE A 47 -13.96 -10.17 -16.46
N GLN A 48 -14.73 -10.93 -17.25
CA GLN A 48 -14.99 -10.60 -18.66
C GLN A 48 -15.48 -9.17 -18.90
N ASP A 49 -16.41 -8.67 -18.07
CA ASP A 49 -17.08 -7.39 -18.29
C ASP A 49 -16.76 -6.35 -17.21
N GLY A 50 -15.78 -6.59 -16.34
CA GLY A 50 -15.54 -5.69 -15.22
C GLY A 50 -14.46 -6.12 -14.24
N VAL A 51 -14.50 -5.48 -13.08
CA VAL A 51 -13.62 -5.78 -11.94
C VAL A 51 -14.46 -6.01 -10.69
N ILE A 52 -14.02 -6.93 -9.84
CA ILE A 52 -14.57 -7.13 -8.50
C ILE A 52 -13.50 -6.70 -7.51
N LEU A 53 -13.90 -5.92 -6.51
CA LEU A 53 -13.08 -5.54 -5.37
C LEU A 53 -13.72 -6.11 -4.11
N GLY A 54 -12.90 -6.64 -3.21
CA GLY A 54 -13.34 -7.21 -1.94
C GLY A 54 -12.44 -6.79 -0.80
N ALA A 55 -13.03 -6.53 0.35
CA ALA A 55 -12.31 -6.18 1.57
C ALA A 55 -13.05 -6.72 2.80
N ASP A 56 -12.30 -7.03 3.85
CA ASP A 56 -12.89 -7.30 5.17
C ASP A 56 -13.26 -5.99 5.88
N THR A 57 -14.10 -6.06 6.92
CA THR A 57 -14.60 -4.87 7.65
C THR A 57 -13.94 -4.64 9.01
N ARG A 58 -13.01 -5.52 9.42
CA ARG A 58 -12.35 -5.39 10.73
C ARG A 58 -11.25 -4.33 10.68
N ALA A 59 -11.24 -3.40 11.62
CA ALA A 59 -10.12 -2.49 11.86
C ALA A 59 -9.55 -2.69 13.27
N THR A 60 -8.23 -2.74 13.38
CA THR A 60 -7.53 -2.98 14.65
C THR A 60 -6.61 -1.82 15.02
N GLU A 61 -6.62 -1.44 16.29
CA GLU A 61 -5.61 -0.56 16.89
C GLU A 61 -4.69 -1.41 17.77
N GLY A 62 -3.53 -1.77 17.21
CA GLY A 62 -2.67 -2.77 17.81
C GLY A 62 -3.39 -4.13 17.96
N PRO A 63 -3.43 -4.74 19.16
CA PRO A 63 -4.10 -6.03 19.35
C PRO A 63 -5.63 -5.93 19.52
N ILE A 64 -6.20 -4.73 19.59
CA ILE A 64 -7.60 -4.50 19.90
C ILE A 64 -8.38 -4.24 18.62
N VAL A 65 -9.56 -4.87 18.47
CA VAL A 65 -10.50 -4.54 17.39
C VAL A 65 -11.18 -3.21 17.74
N ALA A 66 -10.79 -2.15 17.04
CA ALA A 66 -11.33 -0.81 17.23
C ALA A 66 -12.70 -0.66 16.55
N ASP A 67 -12.85 -1.24 15.36
CA ASP A 67 -14.10 -1.26 14.63
C ASP A 67 -14.32 -2.62 13.94
N LYS A 68 -15.56 -3.10 13.95
CA LYS A 68 -15.97 -4.34 13.29
C LYS A 68 -16.55 -4.10 11.89
N ASN A 69 -16.98 -2.88 11.59
CA ASN A 69 -17.74 -2.49 10.40
C ASN A 69 -17.06 -1.32 9.66
N CYS A 70 -15.73 -1.29 9.62
CA CYS A 70 -14.97 -0.27 8.91
C CYS A 70 -15.04 -0.50 7.39
N GLU A 71 -15.39 0.54 6.64
CA GLU A 71 -15.38 0.53 5.18
C GLU A 71 -13.97 0.79 4.65
N LYS A 72 -13.47 -0.13 3.81
CA LYS A 72 -12.13 -0.04 3.20
C LYS A 72 -12.15 0.14 1.69
N ILE A 73 -13.35 0.19 1.10
CA ILE A 73 -13.55 0.35 -0.33
C ILE A 73 -14.01 1.79 -0.56
N HIS A 74 -13.08 2.63 -1.02
CA HIS A 74 -13.28 4.05 -1.17
C HIS A 74 -13.75 4.39 -2.59
N TYR A 75 -14.69 5.33 -2.67
CA TYR A 75 -15.20 5.86 -3.93
C TYR A 75 -14.20 6.85 -4.55
N MET A 76 -13.84 6.64 -5.82
CA MET A 76 -12.93 7.54 -6.56
C MET A 76 -13.65 8.29 -7.67
N ALA A 77 -14.45 7.57 -8.47
CA ALA A 77 -15.24 8.11 -9.57
C ALA A 77 -16.41 7.16 -9.85
N PRO A 78 -17.42 7.54 -10.67
CA PRO A 78 -18.55 6.66 -10.96
C PRO A 78 -18.17 5.29 -11.51
N ASN A 79 -17.01 5.20 -12.16
CA ASN A 79 -16.45 4.01 -12.79
C ASN A 79 -15.18 3.46 -12.11
N ILE A 80 -14.80 3.99 -10.93
CA ILE A 80 -13.52 3.67 -10.25
C ILE A 80 -13.72 3.60 -8.73
N TYR A 81 -13.25 2.51 -8.14
CA TYR A 81 -13.14 2.33 -6.68
C TYR A 81 -11.73 1.94 -6.29
N CYS A 82 -11.36 2.17 -5.04
CA CYS A 82 -10.03 1.87 -4.51
C CYS A 82 -10.13 1.23 -3.14
N CYS A 83 -9.50 0.08 -2.94
CA CYS A 83 -9.40 -0.55 -1.63
C CYS A 83 -8.13 -0.09 -0.90
N GLY A 84 -8.26 0.23 0.39
CA GLY A 84 -7.16 0.66 1.26
C GLY A 84 -6.67 -0.43 2.22
N ALA A 85 -5.36 -0.60 2.30
CA ALA A 85 -4.66 -1.35 3.33
C ALA A 85 -3.44 -0.56 3.84
N GLY A 86 -2.95 -0.92 5.03
CA GLY A 86 -1.93 -0.14 5.73
C GLY A 86 -2.57 0.84 6.73
N THR A 87 -1.98 2.01 6.90
CA THR A 87 -2.47 3.03 7.84
C THR A 87 -3.81 3.59 7.34
N ALA A 88 -4.88 3.39 8.11
CA ALA A 88 -6.25 3.76 7.69
C ALA A 88 -6.39 5.25 7.33
N ALA A 89 -5.81 6.14 8.14
CA ALA A 89 -5.85 7.58 7.89
C ALA A 89 -5.11 7.98 6.60
N ASP A 90 -3.96 7.35 6.32
CA ASP A 90 -3.21 7.61 5.09
C ASP A 90 -4.00 7.14 3.86
N THR A 91 -4.63 5.97 3.94
CA THR A 91 -5.42 5.44 2.82
C THR A 91 -6.60 6.36 2.51
N GLU A 92 -7.35 6.78 3.52
CA GLU A 92 -8.52 7.65 3.37
C GLU A 92 -8.14 9.02 2.80
N ALA A 93 -7.13 9.67 3.39
CA ALA A 93 -6.68 10.99 2.96
C ALA A 93 -6.17 10.99 1.50
N VAL A 94 -5.41 9.97 1.11
CA VAL A 94 -4.88 9.86 -0.25
C VAL A 94 -5.99 9.57 -1.26
N THR A 95 -6.93 8.67 -0.93
CA THR A 95 -8.05 8.38 -1.83
C THR A 95 -8.96 9.59 -2.00
N ASP A 96 -9.27 10.31 -0.93
CA ASP A 96 -10.15 11.50 -0.98
C ASP A 96 -9.52 12.64 -1.77
N MET A 97 -8.22 12.87 -1.58
CA MET A 97 -7.46 13.85 -2.35
C MET A 97 -7.54 13.53 -3.85
N VAL A 98 -7.26 12.29 -4.25
CA VAL A 98 -7.27 11.91 -5.67
C VAL A 98 -8.70 11.89 -6.22
N SER A 99 -9.68 11.43 -5.46
CA SER A 99 -11.11 11.47 -5.83
C SER A 99 -11.56 12.90 -6.16
N SER A 100 -11.15 13.87 -5.34
CA SER A 100 -11.41 15.30 -5.58
C SER A 100 -10.72 15.82 -6.84
N GLN A 101 -9.46 15.45 -7.08
CA GLN A 101 -8.71 15.82 -8.30
C GLN A 101 -9.34 15.22 -9.55
N LEU A 102 -9.79 13.96 -9.51
CA LEU A 102 -10.49 13.30 -10.60
C LEU A 102 -11.82 14.00 -10.90
N LYS A 103 -12.57 14.39 -9.87
CA LYS A 103 -13.83 15.14 -10.03
C LYS A 103 -13.60 16.47 -10.73
N LEU A 104 -12.58 17.23 -10.33
CA LEU A 104 -12.19 18.47 -11.01
C LEU A 104 -11.77 18.23 -12.46
N HIS A 105 -10.97 17.19 -12.71
CA HIS A 105 -10.53 16.84 -14.06
C HIS A 105 -11.70 16.47 -14.97
N ARG A 106 -12.68 15.70 -14.48
CA ARG A 106 -13.92 15.37 -15.20
C ARG A 106 -14.75 16.60 -15.52
N TYR A 107 -14.91 17.52 -14.58
CA TYR A 107 -15.64 18.77 -14.84
C TYR A 107 -14.96 19.64 -15.88
N HIS A 108 -13.63 19.71 -15.86
CA HIS A 108 -12.88 20.50 -16.83
C HIS A 108 -12.93 19.89 -18.24
N THR A 109 -12.81 18.56 -18.35
CA THR A 109 -12.74 17.87 -19.64
C THR A 109 -14.09 17.50 -20.23
N GLY A 110 -15.14 17.43 -19.40
CA GLY A 110 -16.46 16.93 -19.79
C GLY A 110 -16.47 15.44 -20.14
N ARG A 111 -15.45 14.68 -19.72
CA ARG A 111 -15.29 13.24 -20.02
C ARG A 111 -15.22 12.42 -18.74
N GLU A 112 -15.44 11.12 -18.85
CA GLU A 112 -15.26 10.19 -17.73
C GLU A 112 -13.79 10.01 -17.35
N SER A 113 -13.55 9.67 -16.08
CA SER A 113 -12.20 9.42 -15.57
C SER A 113 -11.63 8.13 -16.13
N ARG A 114 -10.37 8.17 -16.57
CA ARG A 114 -9.60 6.96 -16.90
C ARG A 114 -8.93 6.39 -15.66
N VAL A 115 -8.83 5.06 -15.56
CA VAL A 115 -8.21 4.38 -14.41
C VAL A 115 -6.74 4.76 -14.29
N VAL A 116 -6.05 4.87 -15.43
CA VAL A 116 -4.63 5.27 -15.50
C VAL A 116 -4.35 6.68 -14.95
N THR A 117 -5.33 7.59 -15.00
CA THR A 117 -5.20 8.93 -14.44
C THR A 117 -5.16 8.85 -12.92
N ALA A 118 -6.08 8.11 -12.31
CA ALA A 118 -6.11 7.86 -10.87
C ALA A 118 -4.81 7.19 -10.39
N LEU A 119 -4.37 6.14 -11.11
CA LEU A 119 -3.10 5.44 -10.85
C LEU A 119 -1.91 6.40 -10.85
N SER A 120 -1.86 7.32 -11.83
CA SER A 120 -0.76 8.27 -11.97
C SER A 120 -0.71 9.29 -10.84
N HIS A 121 -1.87 9.78 -10.36
CA HIS A 121 -1.93 10.65 -9.20
C HIS A 121 -1.49 9.94 -7.91
N LEU A 122 -2.01 8.73 -7.67
CA LEU A 122 -1.69 7.93 -6.49
C LEU A 122 -0.19 7.61 -6.42
N LYS A 123 0.39 7.05 -7.49
CA LYS A 123 1.80 6.66 -7.49
C LYS A 123 2.73 7.86 -7.33
N SER A 124 2.41 8.99 -7.97
CA SER A 124 3.24 10.21 -7.91
C SER A 124 3.22 10.81 -6.51
N HIS A 125 2.05 10.82 -5.86
CA HIS A 125 1.93 11.28 -4.49
C HIS A 125 2.72 10.37 -3.54
N LEU A 126 2.46 9.06 -3.54
CA LEU A 126 3.15 8.12 -2.64
C LEU A 126 4.67 8.12 -2.82
N PHE A 127 5.15 8.19 -4.06
CA PHE A 127 6.58 8.27 -4.35
C PHE A 127 7.21 9.57 -3.81
N SER A 128 6.50 10.70 -3.89
CA SER A 128 6.98 11.99 -3.38
C SER A 128 7.21 11.98 -1.87
N TYR A 129 6.44 11.18 -1.14
CA TYR A 129 6.59 10.96 0.30
C TYR A 129 7.52 9.81 0.65
N GLN A 130 8.21 9.17 -0.30
CA GLN A 130 9.23 8.14 -0.03
C GLN A 130 8.82 7.09 1.02
N SER A 131 7.57 6.60 0.97
CA SER A 131 6.97 5.64 1.92
C SER A 131 6.64 6.15 3.32
N TYR A 132 6.74 7.47 3.60
CA TYR A 132 6.22 8.05 4.85
C TYR A 132 4.69 8.00 4.93
N VAL A 133 4.03 7.99 3.77
CA VAL A 133 2.58 7.72 3.65
C VAL A 133 2.40 6.23 3.42
N SER A 134 1.87 5.52 4.41
CA SER A 134 1.81 4.05 4.42
C SER A 134 0.46 3.55 3.91
N ALA A 135 0.22 3.80 2.61
CA ALA A 135 -1.00 3.36 1.92
C ALA A 135 -0.66 2.29 0.88
N ALA A 136 -1.20 1.10 1.08
CA ALA A 136 -1.22 0.00 0.13
C ALA A 136 -2.60 -0.05 -0.52
N LEU A 137 -2.68 0.14 -1.83
CA LEU A 137 -3.94 0.36 -2.53
C LEU A 137 -4.18 -0.70 -3.61
N VAL A 138 -5.43 -1.13 -3.76
CA VAL A 138 -5.91 -1.90 -4.92
C VAL A 138 -6.93 -1.04 -5.65
N LEU A 139 -6.53 -0.51 -6.81
CA LEU A 139 -7.33 0.36 -7.65
C LEU A 139 -8.01 -0.46 -8.74
N GLY A 140 -9.35 -0.43 -8.78
CA GLY A 140 -10.14 -1.10 -9.79
C GLY A 140 -11.09 -0.14 -10.47
N GLY A 141 -11.21 -0.24 -11.79
CA GLY A 141 -12.23 0.49 -12.53
C GLY A 141 -12.44 -0.06 -13.93
N VAL A 142 -13.46 0.45 -14.59
CA VAL A 142 -13.74 0.16 -15.99
C VAL A 142 -13.72 1.47 -16.75
N ASP A 143 -12.92 1.56 -17.80
CA ASP A 143 -12.91 2.73 -18.67
C ASP A 143 -13.10 2.31 -20.14
N VAL A 144 -12.92 3.27 -21.06
CA VAL A 144 -13.11 3.05 -22.50
C VAL A 144 -12.22 1.95 -23.10
N ASN A 145 -11.13 1.58 -22.43
CA ASN A 145 -10.23 0.50 -22.84
C ASN A 145 -10.56 -0.84 -22.18
N GLY A 146 -11.58 -0.88 -21.32
CA GLY A 146 -12.05 -2.08 -20.62
C GLY A 146 -11.76 -2.06 -19.11
N PRO A 147 -11.83 -3.24 -18.46
CA PRO A 147 -11.57 -3.37 -17.04
C PRO A 147 -10.07 -3.31 -16.73
N HIS A 148 -9.72 -2.56 -15.69
CA HIS A 148 -8.36 -2.38 -15.23
C HIS A 148 -8.26 -2.59 -13.71
N LEU A 149 -7.28 -3.39 -13.31
CA LEU A 149 -6.94 -3.63 -11.91
C LEU A 149 -5.45 -3.36 -11.71
N HIS A 150 -5.15 -2.50 -10.74
CA HIS A 150 -3.79 -2.11 -10.40
C HIS A 150 -3.55 -2.20 -8.90
N THR A 151 -2.35 -2.62 -8.51
CA THR A 151 -1.86 -2.48 -7.15
C THR A 151 -0.93 -1.28 -7.07
N ILE A 152 -0.97 -0.56 -5.96
CA ILE A 152 -0.03 0.52 -5.65
C ILE A 152 0.54 0.25 -4.26
N TYR A 153 1.86 0.12 -4.18
CA TYR A 153 2.55 -0.07 -2.91
C TYR A 153 2.91 1.28 -2.28
N PRO A 154 3.15 1.34 -0.95
CA PRO A 154 3.44 2.59 -0.24
C PRO A 154 4.62 3.41 -0.79
N HIS A 155 5.55 2.76 -1.48
CA HIS A 155 6.73 3.41 -2.09
C HIS A 155 6.47 3.94 -3.51
N GLY A 156 5.24 3.82 -4.02
CA GLY A 156 4.83 4.33 -5.33
C GLY A 156 5.09 3.38 -6.51
N SER A 157 5.55 2.15 -6.28
CA SER A 157 5.55 1.13 -7.33
C SER A 157 4.14 0.63 -7.63
N THR A 158 3.94 0.14 -8.83
CA THR A 158 2.62 -0.25 -9.34
C THR A 158 2.70 -1.50 -10.18
N ASP A 159 1.80 -2.46 -9.97
CA ASP A 159 1.63 -3.62 -10.84
C ASP A 159 0.25 -3.61 -11.51
N THR A 160 0.16 -4.25 -12.67
CA THR A 160 -1.11 -4.48 -13.39
C THR A 160 -1.28 -5.98 -13.55
N LEU A 161 -2.28 -6.53 -12.88
CA LEU A 161 -2.46 -7.98 -12.75
C LEU A 161 -3.94 -8.34 -12.91
N PRO A 162 -4.27 -9.55 -13.39
CA PRO A 162 -5.65 -10.01 -13.50
C PRO A 162 -6.32 -10.21 -12.14
N PHE A 163 -5.55 -10.47 -11.09
CA PHE A 163 -6.00 -10.49 -9.70
C PHE A 163 -4.91 -9.96 -8.79
N ALA A 164 -5.30 -9.47 -7.62
CA ALA A 164 -4.40 -8.88 -6.65
C ALA A 164 -4.90 -9.08 -5.22
N THR A 165 -3.96 -9.19 -4.30
CA THR A 165 -4.24 -9.27 -2.86
C THR A 165 -3.27 -8.39 -2.10
N MET A 166 -3.74 -7.59 -1.16
CA MET A 166 -2.91 -6.71 -0.33
C MET A 166 -3.38 -6.75 1.14
N GLY A 167 -2.54 -6.23 2.03
CA GLY A 167 -2.77 -6.25 3.48
C GLY A 167 -2.11 -7.44 4.19
N SER A 168 -2.43 -7.60 5.47
CA SER A 168 -1.79 -8.59 6.35
C SER A 168 -2.21 -10.05 6.08
N GLY A 169 -3.42 -10.26 5.56
CA GLY A 169 -3.91 -11.58 5.15
C GLY A 169 -3.74 -11.88 3.65
N SER A 170 -2.96 -11.06 2.92
CA SER A 170 -2.80 -11.17 1.48
C SER A 170 -2.34 -12.55 1.02
N LEU A 171 -1.36 -13.15 1.69
CA LEU A 171 -0.83 -14.46 1.33
C LEU A 171 -1.87 -15.59 1.43
N ALA A 172 -2.74 -15.52 2.44
CA ALA A 172 -3.81 -16.50 2.60
C ALA A 172 -4.88 -16.34 1.52
N ALA A 173 -5.20 -15.10 1.13
CA ALA A 173 -6.12 -14.82 0.03
C ALA A 173 -5.52 -15.24 -1.32
N MET A 174 -4.22 -15.00 -1.54
CA MET A 174 -3.54 -15.34 -2.78
C MET A 174 -3.53 -16.85 -3.03
N ALA A 175 -3.34 -17.64 -1.97
CA ALA A 175 -3.41 -19.10 -2.05
C ALA A 175 -4.77 -19.67 -2.48
N VAL A 176 -5.83 -18.85 -2.51
CA VAL A 176 -7.16 -19.23 -3.03
C VAL A 176 -7.33 -18.80 -4.49
N PHE A 177 -6.61 -17.76 -4.94
CA PHE A 177 -6.66 -17.29 -6.32
C PHE A 177 -5.81 -18.14 -7.28
N GLU A 178 -4.72 -18.71 -6.79
CA GLU A 178 -3.87 -19.67 -7.51
C GLU A 178 -4.37 -21.12 -7.35
#